data_AF-A0A925V546-F1
#
_entry.id   AF-A0A925V546-F1
#
_cell.length_a   1.000
_cell.length_b   1.000
_cell.length_c   1.000
_cell.angle_alpha   90.00
_cell.angle_beta   90.00
_cell.angle_gamma   90.00
#
_symmetry.space_group_name_H-M   'P 1'
#
loop_
_entity.id
_entity.type
_entity.pdbx_description
1 polymer ?
#
loop_
_entity_poly.entity_id
_entity_poly.type
_entity_poly.pdbx_seq_one_letter_code
_entity_poly.pdbx_strand_id
1 'polypeptide(L)'
;MTASRPWLAPRVLDRALGLFSGELAELVALEDTLAAFTEQLATAPIDDRDESAATREYVARLGAAGLLAHVIPQRWGGASPQLRTVALCIVRQWLARHSGVLDSAFVMQGLGGNPITVGGNDELRARV
;
A
#
# COMPACT_ATOMS: atom_id res chain seq x y z
N MET A 1 35.90 -5.19 -8.83
CA MET A 1 34.67 -5.72 -8.20
C MET A 1 33.78 -4.55 -7.84
N THR A 2 32.77 -4.24 -8.67
CA THR A 2 31.72 -3.28 -8.32
C THR A 2 30.91 -3.86 -7.17
N ALA A 3 30.92 -3.20 -6.01
CA ALA A 3 30.08 -3.59 -4.89
C ALA A 3 28.61 -3.55 -5.35
N SER A 4 27.90 -4.67 -5.22
CA SER A 4 26.45 -4.72 -5.43
C SER A 4 25.81 -3.66 -4.53
N ARG A 5 24.90 -2.85 -5.08
CA ARG A 5 24.15 -1.81 -4.36
C ARG A 5 22.72 -2.32 -4.13
N PRO A 6 22.50 -3.23 -3.17
CA PRO A 6 21.21 -3.87 -2.98
C PRO A 6 20.08 -2.87 -2.72
N TRP A 7 20.36 -1.71 -2.11
CA TRP A 7 19.37 -0.64 -1.88
C TRP A 7 18.77 -0.02 -3.15
N LEU A 8 19.36 -0.24 -4.33
CA LEU A 8 18.81 0.20 -5.61
C LEU A 8 17.87 -0.84 -6.25
N ALA A 9 17.72 -2.03 -5.66
CA ALA A 9 16.83 -3.05 -6.21
C ALA A 9 15.40 -2.51 -6.35
N PRO A 10 14.69 -2.76 -7.46
CA PRO A 10 13.31 -2.31 -7.65
C PRO A 10 12.37 -2.86 -6.58
N ARG A 11 12.53 -4.14 -6.26
CA ARG A 11 11.82 -4.79 -5.14
C ARG A 11 12.50 -4.44 -3.83
N VAL A 12 11.69 -4.23 -2.81
CA VAL A 12 12.10 -3.93 -1.44
C VAL A 12 12.70 -5.17 -0.78
N LEU A 13 12.13 -6.35 -1.04
CA LEU A 13 12.62 -7.61 -0.47
C LEU A 13 14.05 -7.96 -0.94
N ASP A 14 14.43 -7.50 -2.13
CA ASP A 14 15.76 -7.74 -2.71
C ASP A 14 16.85 -6.81 -2.14
N ARG A 15 16.49 -5.85 -1.27
CA ARG A 15 17.42 -4.83 -0.76
C ARG A 15 18.28 -5.27 0.41
N ALA A 16 18.20 -6.54 0.80
CA ALA A 16 18.97 -7.13 1.89
C ALA A 16 18.90 -6.31 3.21
N LEU A 17 17.72 -5.75 3.53
CA LEU A 17 17.54 -4.88 4.70
C LEU A 17 17.66 -5.62 6.05
N GLY A 18 17.60 -6.96 6.04
CA GLY A 18 17.69 -7.77 7.26
C GLY A 18 16.47 -7.65 8.19
N LEU A 19 15.37 -7.05 7.71
CA LEU A 19 14.18 -6.73 8.50
C LEU A 19 13.06 -7.76 8.40
N PHE A 20 13.18 -8.74 7.50
CA PHE A 20 12.09 -9.66 7.18
C PHE A 20 12.28 -10.99 7.91
N SER A 21 11.33 -11.34 8.77
CA SER A 21 11.17 -12.67 9.34
C SER A 21 9.73 -13.14 9.08
N GLY A 22 9.52 -14.45 8.89
CA GLY A 22 8.18 -15.03 8.66
C GLY A 22 7.76 -15.15 7.19
N GLU A 23 6.50 -14.81 6.90
CA GLU A 23 5.75 -15.09 5.64
C GLU A 23 6.24 -14.30 4.42
N LEU A 24 7.44 -14.62 3.94
CA LEU A 24 8.06 -14.01 2.76
C LEU A 24 7.23 -14.21 1.48
N ALA A 25 6.55 -15.35 1.32
CA ALA A 25 5.76 -15.64 0.12
C ALA A 25 4.63 -14.62 -0.11
N GLU A 26 3.95 -14.19 0.96
CA GLU A 26 2.88 -13.20 0.87
C GLU A 26 3.43 -11.80 0.54
N LEU A 27 4.59 -11.45 1.10
CA LEU A 27 5.25 -10.18 0.80
C LEU A 27 5.76 -10.15 -0.65
N VAL A 28 6.23 -11.30 -1.17
CA VAL A 28 6.59 -11.44 -2.59
C VAL A 28 5.35 -11.21 -3.46
N ALA A 29 4.24 -11.89 -3.18
CA ALA A 29 3.00 -11.72 -3.94
C ALA A 29 2.45 -10.28 -3.87
N LEU A 30 2.60 -9.61 -2.73
CA LEU A 30 2.28 -8.20 -2.57
C LEU A 30 3.15 -7.32 -3.48
N GLU A 31 4.46 -7.55 -3.51
CA GLU A 31 5.35 -6.81 -4.40
C GLU A 31 5.08 -7.09 -5.89
N ASP A 32 4.66 -8.31 -6.26
CA ASP A 32 4.23 -8.61 -7.63
C ASP A 32 2.98 -7.79 -8.01
N THR A 33 2.03 -7.69 -7.08
CA THR A 33 0.82 -6.87 -7.25
C THR A 33 1.17 -5.39 -7.40
N LEU A 34 2.09 -4.87 -6.56
CA LEU A 34 2.54 -3.48 -6.61
C LEU A 34 3.32 -3.16 -7.89
N ALA A 35 4.15 -4.10 -8.37
CA ALA A 35 4.85 -3.95 -9.63
C ALA A 35 3.84 -3.81 -10.79
N ALA A 36 2.90 -4.74 -10.91
CA ALA A 36 1.86 -4.69 -11.94
C ALA A 36 1.01 -3.41 -11.85
N PHE A 37 0.61 -3.01 -10.63
CA PHE A 37 -0.17 -1.79 -10.41
C PHE A 37 0.59 -0.53 -10.86
N THR A 38 1.86 -0.39 -10.49
CA THR A 38 2.66 0.78 -10.85
C THR A 38 3.05 0.80 -12.33
N GLU A 39 3.22 -0.36 -12.98
CA GLU A 39 3.36 -0.48 -14.43
C GLU A 39 2.10 0.01 -15.16
N GLN A 40 0.91 -0.39 -14.70
CA GLN A 40 -0.35 0.10 -15.25
C GLN A 40 -0.47 1.63 -15.13
N LEU A 41 -0.12 2.20 -13.97
CA LEU A 41 -0.11 3.65 -13.78
C LEU A 41 0.88 4.35 -14.72
N ALA A 42 2.04 3.75 -15.00
CA ALA A 42 3.00 4.32 -15.95
C ALA A 42 2.45 4.37 -17.39
N THR A 43 1.58 3.43 -17.77
CA THR A 43 0.92 3.44 -19.10
C THR A 43 -0.28 4.38 -19.19
N ALA A 44 -0.89 4.71 -18.04
CA ALA A 44 -2.05 5.58 -17.94
C ALA A 44 -1.88 6.57 -16.77
N PRO A 45 -0.95 7.55 -16.90
CA PRO A 45 -0.56 8.42 -15.81
C PRO A 45 -1.70 9.36 -15.39
N ILE A 46 -1.67 9.72 -14.11
CA ILE A 46 -2.60 10.69 -13.51
C ILE A 46 -1.83 11.99 -13.29
N ASP A 47 -2.50 13.13 -13.54
CA ASP A 47 -1.90 14.45 -13.33
C ASP A 47 -2.01 14.87 -11.86
N ASP A 48 -0.88 14.79 -11.15
CA ASP A 48 -0.79 15.13 -9.72
C ASP A 48 -0.90 16.63 -9.43
N ARG A 49 -0.93 17.51 -10.44
CA ARG A 49 -1.05 18.97 -10.23
C ARG A 49 -2.40 19.37 -9.63
N ASP A 50 -3.45 18.60 -9.92
CA ASP A 50 -4.72 18.68 -9.19
C ASP A 50 -4.76 17.52 -8.20
N GLU A 51 -4.15 17.73 -7.03
CA GLU A 51 -4.06 16.70 -5.98
C GLU A 51 -5.43 16.17 -5.56
N SER A 52 -6.48 17.01 -5.62
CA SER A 52 -7.84 16.60 -5.24
C SER A 52 -8.47 15.65 -6.25
N ALA A 53 -8.34 15.95 -7.55
CA ALA A 53 -8.80 15.05 -8.60
C ALA A 53 -7.97 13.77 -8.64
N ALA A 54 -6.64 13.90 -8.56
CA ALA A 54 -5.71 12.78 -8.54
C ALA A 54 -5.97 11.85 -7.36
N THR A 55 -6.16 12.38 -6.14
CA THR A 55 -6.44 11.58 -4.94
C THR A 55 -7.70 10.73 -5.12
N ARG A 56 -8.79 11.29 -5.66
CA ARG A 56 -10.04 10.52 -5.88
C ARG A 56 -9.83 9.36 -6.84
N GLU A 57 -9.13 9.62 -7.94
CA GLU A 57 -8.80 8.59 -8.94
C GLU A 57 -7.88 7.52 -8.36
N TYR A 58 -6.83 7.92 -7.62
CA TYR A 58 -5.93 6.98 -6.96
C TYR A 58 -6.63 6.11 -5.94
N VAL A 59 -7.50 6.65 -5.09
CA VAL A 59 -8.28 5.86 -4.13
C VAL A 59 -9.14 4.83 -4.87
N ALA A 60 -9.79 5.21 -5.97
CA ALA A 60 -10.58 4.28 -6.77
C ALA A 60 -9.71 3.15 -7.36
N ARG A 61 -8.55 3.48 -7.95
CA ARG A 61 -7.64 2.48 -8.52
C ARG A 61 -7.00 1.58 -7.47
N LEU A 62 -6.59 2.13 -6.32
CA LEU A 62 -6.08 1.38 -5.18
C LEU A 62 -7.12 0.40 -4.64
N GLY A 63 -8.38 0.83 -4.56
CA GLY A 63 -9.50 -0.02 -4.16
C GLY A 63 -9.75 -1.15 -5.16
N ALA A 64 -9.79 -0.84 -6.46
CA ALA A 64 -9.94 -1.83 -7.53
C ALA A 64 -8.79 -2.85 -7.56
N ALA A 65 -7.57 -2.43 -7.22
CA ALA A 65 -6.40 -3.30 -7.10
C ALA A 65 -6.35 -4.10 -5.78
N GLY A 66 -7.32 -3.91 -4.87
CA GLY A 66 -7.34 -4.56 -3.56
C GLY A 66 -6.28 -4.07 -2.57
N LEU A 67 -5.48 -3.06 -2.92
CA LEU A 67 -4.36 -2.58 -2.11
C LEU A 67 -4.84 -1.94 -0.80
N LEU A 68 -6.04 -1.35 -0.79
CA LEU A 68 -6.63 -0.77 0.43
C LEU A 68 -6.94 -1.82 1.51
N ALA A 69 -6.98 -3.12 1.19
CA ALA A 69 -7.15 -4.16 2.19
C ALA A 69 -5.97 -4.22 3.19
N HIS A 70 -4.80 -3.68 2.86
CA HIS A 70 -3.64 -3.67 3.74
C HIS A 70 -3.72 -2.63 4.87
N VAL A 71 -4.65 -1.67 4.81
CA VAL A 71 -4.83 -0.64 5.83
C VAL A 71 -5.98 -0.91 6.80
N ILE A 72 -6.68 -2.05 6.65
CA ILE A 72 -7.78 -2.48 7.51
C ILE A 72 -7.51 -3.91 8.02
N PRO A 73 -7.92 -4.29 9.24
CA PRO A 73 -7.86 -5.68 9.71
C PRO A 73 -8.86 -6.60 9.01
N GLN A 74 -8.53 -7.89 8.88
CA GLN A 74 -9.34 -8.89 8.15
C GLN A 74 -10.78 -9.02 8.64
N ARG A 75 -11.02 -8.87 9.94
CA ARG A 75 -12.38 -8.88 10.51
C ARG A 75 -13.32 -7.83 9.89
N TRP A 76 -12.78 -6.81 9.23
CA TRP A 76 -13.49 -5.74 8.56
C TRP A 76 -13.18 -5.68 7.04
N GLY A 77 -12.80 -6.82 6.44
CA GLY A 77 -12.52 -6.91 5.00
C GLY A 77 -11.06 -6.64 4.59
N GLY A 78 -10.15 -6.57 5.56
CA GLY A 78 -8.71 -6.42 5.31
C GLY A 78 -7.97 -7.69 4.88
N ALA A 79 -6.70 -7.52 4.54
CA ALA A 79 -5.85 -8.60 4.01
C ALA A 79 -5.22 -9.50 5.08
N SER A 80 -5.22 -9.11 6.36
CA SER A 80 -4.53 -9.86 7.43
C SER A 80 -5.25 -9.71 8.78
N PRO A 81 -5.16 -10.70 9.70
CA PRO A 81 -5.87 -10.66 10.98
C PRO A 81 -5.64 -9.37 11.78
N GLN A 82 -4.43 -8.84 11.70
CA GLN A 82 -4.01 -7.54 12.23
C GLN A 82 -3.23 -6.79 11.15
N LEU A 83 -3.10 -5.47 11.32
CA LEU A 83 -2.28 -4.66 10.43
C LEU A 83 -0.82 -5.11 10.48
N ARG A 84 -0.24 -5.37 9.30
CA ARG A 84 1.16 -5.76 9.17
C ARG A 84 1.99 -4.55 8.77
N THR A 85 2.74 -4.00 9.73
CA THR A 85 3.58 -2.81 9.51
C THR A 85 4.56 -2.99 8.35
N VAL A 86 5.14 -4.18 8.19
CA VAL A 86 6.05 -4.48 7.07
C VAL A 86 5.35 -4.35 5.71
N ALA A 87 4.15 -4.92 5.56
CA ALA A 87 3.37 -4.80 4.34
C ALA A 87 2.99 -3.34 4.06
N LEU A 88 2.55 -2.60 5.08
CA LEU A 88 2.27 -1.16 4.98
C LEU A 88 3.49 -0.37 4.48
N CYS A 89 4.66 -0.60 5.06
CA CYS A 89 5.89 0.07 4.65
C CYS A 89 6.29 -0.27 3.21
N ILE A 90 6.13 -1.52 2.79
CA ILE A 90 6.39 -1.95 1.40
C ILE A 90 5.45 -1.24 0.43
N VAL A 91 4.13 -1.25 0.68
CA VAL A 91 3.14 -0.57 -0.17
C VAL A 91 3.50 0.91 -0.28
N ARG A 92 3.66 1.60 0.85
CA ARG A 92 4.00 3.04 0.86
C ARG A 92 5.28 3.34 0.09
N GLN A 93 6.31 2.51 0.21
CA GLN A 93 7.56 2.71 -0.53
C GLN A 93 7.39 2.53 -2.04
N TRP A 94 6.55 1.60 -2.49
CA TRP A 94 6.23 1.46 -3.91
C TRP A 94 5.45 2.66 -4.43
N LEU A 95 4.41 3.05 -3.70
CA LEU A 95 3.54 4.16 -4.09
C LEU A 95 4.29 5.49 -4.12
N ALA A 96 5.05 5.83 -3.07
CA ALA A 96 5.78 7.08 -2.95
C ALA A 96 6.91 7.24 -4.00
N ARG A 97 7.44 6.13 -4.52
CA ARG A 97 8.39 6.16 -5.65
C ARG A 97 7.75 6.57 -6.97
N HIS A 98 6.45 6.33 -7.10
CA HIS A 98 5.68 6.71 -8.28
C HIS A 98 5.10 8.13 -8.12
N SER A 99 4.42 8.38 -6.99
CA SER A 99 3.78 9.67 -6.69
C SER A 99 3.59 9.86 -5.18
N GLY A 100 3.90 11.07 -4.70
CA GLY A 100 3.60 11.47 -3.32
C GLY A 100 2.10 11.60 -3.03
N VAL A 101 1.32 12.01 -4.03
CA VAL A 101 -0.16 12.08 -3.94
C VAL A 101 -0.74 10.68 -3.82
N LEU A 102 -0.20 9.71 -4.56
CA LEU A 102 -0.61 8.31 -4.49
C LEU A 102 -0.31 7.67 -3.11
N ASP A 103 0.88 7.89 -2.53
CA ASP A 103 1.16 7.44 -1.15
C ASP A 103 0.22 8.11 -0.14
N SER A 104 -0.05 9.41 -0.32
CA SER A 104 -0.97 10.16 0.54
C SER A 104 -2.40 9.61 0.44
N ALA A 105 -2.88 9.34 -0.77
CA ALA A 105 -4.19 8.75 -1.02
C ALA A 105 -4.35 7.41 -0.29
N PHE A 106 -3.32 6.55 -0.32
CA PHE A 106 -3.29 5.27 0.38
C PHE A 106 -3.24 5.42 1.90
N VAL A 107 -2.27 6.17 2.44
CA VAL A 107 -2.06 6.27 3.89
C VAL A 107 -3.25 6.93 4.60
N MET A 108 -3.93 7.87 3.92
CA MET A 108 -5.11 8.53 4.46
C MET A 108 -6.30 7.57 4.64
N GLN A 109 -6.39 6.50 3.84
CA GLN A 109 -7.43 5.47 4.06
C GLN A 109 -7.22 4.76 5.40
N GLY A 110 -5.96 4.41 5.71
CA GLY A 110 -5.61 3.81 6.99
C GLY A 110 -5.74 4.78 8.16
N LEU A 111 -5.17 5.98 8.02
CA LEU A 111 -5.16 6.98 9.09
C LEU A 111 -6.58 7.45 9.44
N GLY A 112 -7.44 7.67 8.43
CA GLY A 112 -8.84 8.06 8.62
C GLY A 112 -9.72 6.93 9.16
N GLY A 113 -9.51 5.69 8.71
CA GLY A 113 -10.29 4.52 9.13
C GLY A 113 -9.87 3.91 10.47
N ASN A 114 -8.64 4.13 10.93
CA ASN A 114 -8.10 3.50 12.14
C ASN A 114 -8.86 3.85 13.43
N PRO A 115 -9.24 5.12 13.71
CA PRO A 115 -10.05 5.45 14.88
C PRO A 115 -11.38 4.69 14.92
N ILE A 116 -12.01 4.48 13.76
CA ILE A 116 -13.25 3.70 13.64
C ILE A 116 -13.00 2.22 13.92
N THR A 117 -11.92 1.67 13.35
CA THR A 117 -11.53 0.27 13.53
C THR A 117 -11.27 -0.09 14.99
N VAL A 118 -10.62 0.81 15.73
CA VAL A 118 -10.20 0.58 17.13
C VAL A 118 -11.26 1.01 18.12
N GLY A 119 -11.93 2.16 17.91
CA GLY A 119 -12.83 2.77 18.89
C GLY A 119 -14.30 2.90 18.47
N GLY A 120 -14.66 2.59 17.22
CA GLY A 120 -16.05 2.61 16.75
C GLY A 120 -16.90 1.51 17.39
N ASN A 121 -18.20 1.75 17.55
CA ASN A 121 -19.17 0.70 17.88
C ASN A 121 -19.48 -0.16 16.63
N ASP A 122 -20.18 -1.28 16.82
CA ASP A 122 -20.46 -2.21 15.71
C ASP A 122 -21.31 -1.58 14.60
N GLU A 123 -22.26 -0.72 14.96
CA GLU A 123 -23.10 0.00 13.99
C GLU A 123 -22.28 0.93 13.09
N LEU A 124 -21.35 1.71 13.66
CA LEU A 124 -20.47 2.60 12.91
C LEU A 124 -19.53 1.79 12.02
N ARG A 125 -18.97 0.68 12.54
CA ARG A 125 -18.05 -0.18 11.80
C ARG A 125 -18.71 -0.90 10.62
N ALA A 126 -19.98 -1.26 10.74
CA ALA A 126 -20.73 -1.91 9.66
C ALA A 126 -21.20 -0.95 8.56
N ARG A 127 -21.31 0.35 8.87
CA ARG A 127 -21.83 1.36 7.94
C ARG A 127 -20.79 1.89 6.96
N VAL A 128 -19.52 1.96 7.37
CA VAL A 128 -18.45 2.70 6.69
C VAL A 128 -17.46 1.79 5.98
#